data_AF-A0A9D6JL62-F1
#
_entry.id   AF-A0A9D6JL62-F1
#
_cell.length_a   1.000
_cell.length_b   1.000
_cell.length_c   1.000
_cell.angle_alpha   90.00
_cell.angle_beta   90.00
_cell.angle_gamma   90.00
#
_symmetry.space_group_name_H-M   'P 1'
#
loop_
_entity.id
_entity.type
_entity.pdbx_description
1 polymer ?
#
loop_
_entity_poly.entity_id
_entity_poly.type
_entity_poly.pdbx_seq_one_letter_code
_entity_poly.pdbx_strand_id
1 'polypeptide(L)'
;MSKTTLVLTIGVVAVLALLFWLLLKTGLISLPSLPQASQQQAEAPPQALTLQWPDLIPPGYNPDDLYLDAQREYDIEALQDDDPRVVEVMKKMEALANASPIKKEMNGKLVRLPGYVVPLETDGKQSSEFLLVPYFGACIHVPPPPANQTVHVVTSDPKGARISKLFEIVWVEGVIKTEKFSSELADAGYVITASKVEPYEDLPEVEPSAP
;
A
#
# COMPACT_ATOMS: atom_id res chain seq x y z
N MET A 1 25.86 32.89 63.02
CA MET A 1 27.08 32.76 62.18
C MET A 1 27.58 34.16 61.83
N SER A 2 28.84 34.46 62.15
CA SER A 2 29.44 35.78 61.96
C SER A 2 29.77 36.04 60.48
N LYS A 3 29.60 37.28 60.01
CA LYS A 3 29.94 37.73 58.65
C LYS A 3 31.38 37.37 58.24
N THR A 4 32.28 37.18 59.20
CA THR A 4 33.68 36.78 59.00
C THR A 4 33.83 35.35 58.47
N THR A 5 32.91 34.44 58.79
CA THR A 5 32.97 33.03 58.35
C THR A 5 32.51 32.85 56.90
N LEU A 6 31.65 33.74 56.40
CA LEU A 6 31.12 33.71 55.04
C LEU A 6 32.12 34.21 53.98
N VAL A 7 33.01 35.13 54.37
CA VAL A 7 34.06 35.66 53.47
C VAL A 7 35.18 34.64 53.26
N LEU A 8 35.51 33.85 54.29
CA LEU A 8 36.54 32.82 54.20
C LEU A 8 36.15 31.64 53.29
N THR A 9 34.87 31.24 53.29
CA THR A 9 34.38 30.13 52.46
C THR A 9 34.28 30.50 50.98
N ILE A 10 33.90 31.74 50.66
CA ILE A 10 33.88 32.23 49.26
C ILE A 10 35.30 32.36 48.70
N GLY A 11 36.28 32.79 49.51
CA GLY A 11 37.68 32.91 49.09
C GLY A 11 38.32 31.56 48.73
N VAL A 12 38.03 30.49 49.47
CA VAL A 12 38.57 29.14 49.20
C VAL A 12 37.95 28.53 47.94
N VAL A 13 36.65 28.72 47.71
CA VAL A 13 35.97 28.22 46.49
C VAL A 13 36.47 28.94 45.23
N ALA A 14 36.73 30.26 45.32
CA ALA A 14 37.27 31.03 44.19
C ALA A 14 38.71 30.61 43.83
N VAL A 15 39.56 30.32 44.82
CA VAL A 15 40.94 29.84 44.59
C VAL A 15 40.95 28.44 43.97
N LEU A 16 40.07 27.54 44.41
CA LEU A 16 39.94 26.19 43.83
C LEU A 16 39.40 26.23 42.39
N ALA A 17 38.45 27.11 42.09
CA ALA A 17 37.93 27.31 40.73
C ALA A 17 38.99 27.92 39.78
N LEU A 18 39.81 28.86 40.26
CA LEU A 18 40.92 29.43 39.49
C LEU A 18 42.05 28.43 39.23
N LEU A 19 42.38 27.59 40.22
CA LEU A 19 43.35 26.50 40.05
C LEU A 19 42.85 25.45 39.05
N PHE A 20 41.55 25.12 39.08
CA PHE A 20 40.93 24.23 38.11
C PHE A 20 40.94 24.82 36.69
N TRP A 21 40.68 26.12 36.56
CA TRP A 21 40.74 26.84 35.28
C TRP A 21 42.18 26.97 34.74
N LEU A 22 43.18 27.08 35.62
CA LEU A 22 44.59 27.10 35.24
C LEU A 22 45.08 25.70 34.78
N LEU A 23 44.63 24.64 35.44
CA LEU A 23 44.97 23.25 35.09
C LEU A 23 44.40 22.86 33.72
N LEU A 24 43.19 23.33 33.36
CA LEU A 24 42.58 23.16 32.04
C LEU A 24 43.38 23.79 30.88
N LYS A 25 44.16 24.86 31.12
CA LYS A 25 44.97 25.54 30.09
C LYS A 25 46.30 24.88 29.77
N THR A 26 46.78 23.96 30.61
CA THR A 26 48.12 23.35 30.43
C THR A 26 48.13 22.15 29.48
N GLY A 27 46.97 21.71 28.96
CA GLY A 27 46.89 20.68 27.92
C GLY A 27 47.42 19.30 28.32
N LEU A 28 47.74 19.06 29.60
CA LEU A 28 48.38 17.83 30.07
C LEU A 28 47.40 16.75 30.55
N ILE A 29 46.10 16.93 30.32
CA ILE A 29 45.08 15.93 30.63
C ILE A 29 44.39 15.52 29.33
N SER A 30 44.86 14.42 28.74
CA SER A 30 44.14 13.74 27.67
C SER A 30 42.96 12.99 28.28
N LEU A 31 41.76 13.56 28.17
CA LEU A 31 40.54 12.83 28.51
C LEU A 31 40.39 11.66 27.52
N PRO A 32 40.09 10.43 27.98
CA PRO A 32 39.77 9.35 27.06
C PRO A 32 38.53 9.75 26.27
N SER A 33 38.65 9.72 24.93
CA SER A 33 37.51 9.91 24.05
C SER A 33 36.47 8.83 24.36
N LEU A 34 35.28 9.23 24.78
CA LEU A 34 34.15 8.31 24.88
C LEU A 34 33.96 7.67 23.49
N PRO A 35 33.68 6.35 23.41
CA PRO A 35 33.34 5.74 22.14
C PRO A 35 32.13 6.49 21.59
N GLN A 36 32.33 7.14 20.44
CA GLN A 36 31.26 7.77 19.69
C GLN A 36 30.30 6.65 19.33
N ALA A 37 29.17 6.56 20.03
CA ALA A 37 28.10 5.67 19.63
C ALA A 37 27.78 6.04 18.19
N SER A 38 28.08 5.13 17.27
CA SER A 38 27.72 5.27 15.88
C SER A 38 26.22 5.52 15.86
N GLN A 39 25.80 6.74 15.53
CA GLN A 39 24.43 7.00 15.16
C GLN A 39 24.20 6.24 13.86
N GLN A 40 23.84 4.96 13.98
CA GLN A 40 23.22 4.22 12.90
C GLN A 40 21.94 4.97 12.62
N GLN A 41 21.99 5.79 11.59
CA GLN A 41 20.85 6.51 11.06
C GLN A 41 19.84 5.43 10.69
N ALA A 42 18.78 5.31 11.50
CA ALA A 42 17.72 4.34 11.22
C ALA A 42 17.23 4.62 9.81
N GLU A 43 17.34 3.64 8.91
CA GLU A 43 16.75 3.74 7.58
C GLU A 43 15.26 4.09 7.76
N ALA A 44 14.81 5.11 7.05
CA ALA A 44 13.40 5.45 7.04
C ALA A 44 12.62 4.20 6.62
N PRO A 45 11.48 3.89 7.27
CA PRO A 45 10.69 2.72 6.91
C PRO A 45 10.38 2.75 5.41
N PRO A 46 10.40 1.57 4.74
CA PRO A 46 10.16 1.49 3.32
C PRO A 46 8.81 2.11 2.97
N GLN A 47 8.81 3.07 2.05
CA GLN A 47 7.59 3.70 1.55
C GLN A 47 6.91 2.76 0.57
N ALA A 48 5.58 2.62 0.67
CA ALA A 48 4.80 1.82 -0.26
C ALA A 48 4.82 2.43 -1.67
N LEU A 49 4.93 1.59 -2.69
CA LEU A 49 4.77 2.00 -4.07
C LEU A 49 3.29 2.28 -4.35
N THR A 50 2.93 3.55 -4.53
CA THR A 50 1.57 3.91 -4.96
C THR A 50 1.35 3.46 -6.40
N LEU A 51 0.34 2.62 -6.60
CA LEU A 51 -0.02 2.04 -7.89
C LEU A 51 -1.32 2.62 -8.43
N GLN A 52 -1.46 2.59 -9.74
CA GLN A 52 -2.71 2.65 -10.48
C GLN A 52 -3.01 1.28 -11.10
N TRP A 53 -4.26 1.01 -11.43
CA TRP A 53 -4.67 -0.27 -12.03
C TRP A 53 -3.92 -0.66 -13.31
N PRO A 54 -3.62 0.28 -14.24
CA PRO A 54 -2.78 -0.02 -15.41
C PRO A 54 -1.36 -0.50 -15.06
N ASP A 55 -0.83 -0.16 -13.88
CA ASP A 55 0.50 -0.60 -13.47
C ASP A 55 0.59 -2.10 -13.22
N LEU A 56 -0.56 -2.77 -13.01
CA LEU A 56 -0.66 -4.23 -12.86
C LEU A 56 -0.69 -4.97 -14.21
N ILE A 57 -0.75 -4.25 -15.32
CA ILE A 57 -0.78 -4.82 -16.66
C ILE A 57 0.67 -5.05 -17.14
N PRO A 58 1.03 -6.27 -17.60
CA PRO A 58 2.34 -6.52 -18.18
C PRO A 58 2.60 -5.68 -19.44
N PRO A 59 3.84 -5.24 -19.67
CA PRO A 59 4.17 -4.54 -20.91
C PRO A 59 3.91 -5.43 -22.13
N GLY A 60 3.34 -4.84 -23.19
CA GLY A 60 3.02 -5.54 -24.43
C GLY A 60 1.73 -6.34 -24.41
N TYR A 61 0.97 -6.34 -23.31
CA TYR A 61 -0.41 -6.83 -23.29
C TYR A 61 -1.37 -5.65 -23.41
N ASN A 62 -2.29 -5.74 -24.38
CA ASN A 62 -3.38 -4.78 -24.52
C ASN A 62 -4.70 -5.47 -24.13
N PRO A 63 -5.38 -5.01 -23.07
CA PRO A 63 -6.68 -5.56 -22.66
C PRO A 63 -7.74 -5.53 -23.77
N ASP A 64 -7.68 -4.55 -24.67
CA ASP A 64 -8.66 -4.40 -25.75
C ASP A 64 -8.53 -5.49 -26.81
N ASP A 65 -7.34 -6.11 -26.96
CA ASP A 65 -7.12 -7.17 -27.94
C ASP A 65 -8.04 -8.36 -27.68
N LEU A 66 -8.38 -8.62 -26.42
CA LEU A 66 -9.32 -9.65 -26.02
C LEU A 66 -10.71 -9.42 -26.63
N TYR A 67 -11.23 -8.20 -26.47
CA TYR A 67 -12.54 -7.84 -27.02
C TYR A 67 -12.53 -7.90 -28.55
N LEU A 68 -11.45 -7.40 -29.18
CA LEU A 68 -11.29 -7.41 -30.62
C LEU A 68 -11.19 -8.83 -31.21
N ASP A 69 -10.54 -9.76 -30.52
CA ASP A 69 -10.48 -11.17 -30.91
C ASP A 69 -11.87 -11.82 -30.85
N ALA A 70 -12.62 -11.59 -29.76
CA ALA A 70 -13.98 -12.11 -29.62
C ALA A 70 -14.93 -11.48 -30.66
N GLN A 71 -14.82 -10.18 -30.91
CA GLN A 71 -15.61 -9.48 -31.93
C GLN A 71 -15.34 -10.05 -33.33
N ARG A 72 -14.07 -10.29 -33.69
CA ARG A 72 -13.70 -10.85 -35.00
C ARG A 72 -14.22 -12.26 -35.22
N GLU A 73 -14.32 -13.07 -34.17
CA GLU A 73 -14.73 -14.46 -34.28
C GLU A 73 -16.25 -14.64 -34.29
N TYR A 74 -16.98 -13.84 -33.51
CA TYR A 74 -18.41 -14.05 -33.28
C TYR A 74 -19.32 -12.99 -33.91
N ASP A 75 -18.76 -11.90 -34.45
CA ASP A 75 -19.51 -10.73 -34.92
C ASP A 75 -20.48 -10.25 -33.83
N ILE A 76 -19.92 -9.90 -32.66
CA ILE A 76 -20.67 -9.62 -31.43
C ILE A 76 -21.73 -8.53 -31.66
N GLU A 77 -21.46 -7.56 -32.52
CA GLU A 77 -22.39 -6.46 -32.84
C GLU A 77 -23.67 -6.93 -33.55
N ALA A 78 -23.62 -8.07 -34.24
CA ALA A 78 -24.76 -8.66 -34.93
C ALA A 78 -25.56 -9.66 -34.07
N LEU A 79 -25.06 -10.01 -32.86
CA LEU A 79 -25.76 -10.93 -31.97
C LEU A 79 -26.98 -10.25 -31.33
N GLN A 80 -28.10 -10.96 -31.33
CA GLN A 80 -29.27 -10.60 -30.53
C GLN A 80 -29.16 -11.27 -29.15
N ASP A 81 -29.82 -10.69 -28.15
CA ASP A 81 -29.75 -11.20 -26.76
C ASP A 81 -30.26 -12.65 -26.60
N ASP A 82 -31.15 -13.11 -27.48
CA ASP A 82 -31.69 -14.48 -27.48
C ASP A 82 -30.90 -15.46 -28.34
N ASP A 83 -29.80 -15.02 -28.96
CA ASP A 83 -28.94 -15.88 -29.77
C ASP A 83 -28.19 -16.88 -28.86
N PRO A 84 -28.26 -18.20 -29.13
CA PRO A 84 -27.59 -19.21 -28.32
C PRO A 84 -26.06 -19.04 -28.26
N ARG A 85 -25.46 -18.34 -29.23
CA ARG A 85 -24.02 -18.03 -29.26
C ARG A 85 -23.61 -17.01 -28.19
N VAL A 86 -24.53 -16.21 -27.65
CA VAL A 86 -24.23 -15.25 -26.57
C VAL A 86 -23.59 -15.97 -25.38
N VAL A 87 -24.11 -17.14 -25.01
CA VAL A 87 -23.55 -17.93 -23.90
C VAL A 87 -22.12 -18.40 -24.20
N GLU A 88 -21.83 -18.77 -25.45
CA GLU A 88 -20.50 -19.18 -25.88
C GLU A 88 -19.50 -18.01 -25.83
N VAL A 89 -19.91 -16.85 -26.36
CA VAL A 89 -19.12 -15.62 -26.34
C VAL A 89 -18.80 -15.21 -24.91
N MET A 90 -19.80 -15.17 -24.03
CA MET A 90 -19.62 -14.78 -22.63
C MET A 90 -18.66 -15.72 -21.91
N LYS A 91 -18.82 -17.04 -22.10
CA LYS A 91 -17.91 -18.04 -21.52
C LYS A 91 -16.48 -17.88 -22.02
N LYS A 92 -16.31 -17.57 -23.31
CA LYS A 92 -14.98 -17.35 -23.88
C LYS A 92 -14.33 -16.07 -23.37
N MET A 93 -15.09 -14.98 -23.29
CA MET A 93 -14.64 -13.71 -22.73
C MET A 93 -14.21 -13.88 -21.27
N GLU A 94 -15.01 -14.57 -20.46
CA GLU A 94 -14.68 -14.91 -19.07
C GLU A 94 -13.40 -15.74 -18.98
N ALA A 95 -13.28 -16.82 -19.77
CA ALA A 95 -12.10 -17.67 -19.75
C ALA A 95 -10.81 -16.91 -20.11
N LEU A 96 -10.89 -16.01 -21.07
CA LEU A 96 -9.75 -15.20 -21.49
C LEU A 96 -9.43 -14.09 -20.48
N ALA A 97 -10.44 -13.46 -19.88
CA ALA A 97 -10.27 -12.51 -18.79
C ALA A 97 -9.57 -13.16 -17.58
N ASN A 98 -9.96 -14.39 -17.22
CA ASN A 98 -9.32 -15.16 -16.15
C ASN A 98 -7.89 -15.63 -16.52
N ALA A 99 -7.61 -15.77 -17.82
CA ALA A 99 -6.28 -16.12 -18.34
C ALA A 99 -5.35 -14.91 -18.53
N SER A 100 -5.79 -13.69 -18.20
CA SER A 100 -5.02 -12.46 -18.42
C SER A 100 -3.64 -12.54 -17.76
N PRO A 101 -2.58 -12.05 -18.45
CA PRO A 101 -1.22 -12.23 -17.98
C PRO A 101 -0.94 -11.38 -16.74
N ILE A 102 -0.15 -11.95 -15.83
CA ILE A 102 0.22 -11.35 -14.54
C ILE A 102 1.61 -10.72 -14.63
N LYS A 103 1.76 -9.50 -14.11
CA LYS A 103 3.03 -8.77 -14.05
C LYS A 103 3.86 -9.28 -12.88
N LYS A 104 4.68 -10.30 -13.17
CA LYS A 104 5.44 -11.07 -12.17
C LYS A 104 6.35 -10.20 -11.29
N GLU A 105 6.83 -9.08 -11.83
CA GLU A 105 7.68 -8.12 -11.13
C GLU A 105 6.98 -7.46 -9.93
N MET A 106 5.65 -7.55 -9.83
CA MET A 106 4.91 -7.05 -8.66
C MET A 106 5.15 -7.92 -7.42
N ASN A 107 5.51 -9.18 -7.57
CA ASN A 107 5.56 -10.12 -6.45
C ASN A 107 6.50 -9.65 -5.31
N GLY A 108 5.95 -9.59 -4.09
CA GLY A 108 6.67 -9.24 -2.87
C GLY A 108 6.86 -7.73 -2.64
N LYS A 109 6.32 -6.86 -3.50
CA LYS A 109 6.43 -5.40 -3.31
C LYS A 109 5.49 -4.92 -2.20
N LEU A 110 5.94 -3.93 -1.43
CA LEU A 110 5.07 -3.11 -0.60
C LEU A 110 4.38 -2.08 -1.49
N VAL A 111 3.05 -2.12 -1.59
CA VAL A 111 2.27 -1.30 -2.51
C VAL A 111 1.12 -0.61 -1.80
N ARG A 112 0.64 0.48 -2.39
CA ARG A 112 -0.60 1.16 -2.03
C ARG A 112 -1.47 1.30 -3.28
N LEU A 113 -2.65 0.67 -3.30
CA LEU A 113 -3.53 0.59 -4.45
C LEU A 113 -4.94 1.07 -4.07
N PRO A 114 -5.58 1.97 -4.84
CA PRO A 114 -6.95 2.37 -4.60
C PRO A 114 -7.90 1.40 -5.29
N GLY A 115 -9.09 1.20 -4.75
CA GLY A 115 -10.12 0.42 -5.45
C GLY A 115 -11.42 0.30 -4.68
N TYR A 116 -12.41 -0.28 -5.33
CA TYR A 116 -13.71 -0.55 -4.76
C TYR A 116 -13.70 -1.89 -4.03
N VAL A 117 -14.36 -1.95 -2.88
CA VAL A 117 -14.47 -3.17 -2.08
C VAL A 117 -15.67 -4.00 -2.50
N VAL A 118 -15.42 -5.27 -2.79
CA VAL A 118 -16.44 -6.33 -2.95
C VAL A 118 -16.22 -7.36 -1.83
N PRO A 119 -17.00 -7.30 -0.75
CA PRO A 119 -16.85 -8.21 0.39
C PRO A 119 -17.08 -9.68 -0.01
N LEU A 120 -16.23 -10.57 0.50
CA LEU A 120 -16.43 -12.02 0.37
C LEU A 120 -17.21 -12.59 1.58
N GLU A 121 -17.16 -11.90 2.72
CA GLU A 121 -17.90 -12.23 3.94
C GLU A 121 -19.23 -11.45 4.01
N THR A 122 -20.29 -12.09 4.50
CA THR A 122 -21.68 -11.59 4.42
C THR A 122 -22.17 -10.86 5.68
N ASP A 123 -21.38 -10.77 6.76
CA ASP A 123 -21.85 -10.20 8.04
C ASP A 123 -21.90 -8.66 8.07
N GLY A 124 -21.32 -8.01 7.06
CA GLY A 124 -21.51 -6.60 6.69
C GLY A 124 -20.99 -5.58 7.70
N LYS A 125 -20.17 -5.96 8.68
CA LYS A 125 -19.69 -5.04 9.73
C LYS A 125 -18.17 -4.89 9.76
N GLN A 126 -17.44 -5.96 9.53
CA GLN A 126 -15.99 -6.03 9.47
C GLN A 126 -15.65 -7.13 8.48
N SER A 127 -14.91 -6.82 7.43
CA SER A 127 -14.48 -7.84 6.47
C SER A 127 -12.98 -8.03 6.64
N SER A 128 -12.61 -9.26 6.95
CA SER A 128 -11.21 -9.67 7.06
C SER A 128 -10.62 -9.97 5.67
N GLU A 129 -11.50 -10.25 4.71
CA GLU A 129 -11.20 -10.71 3.37
C GLU A 129 -12.20 -10.15 2.33
N PHE A 130 -11.69 -9.57 1.25
CA PHE A 130 -12.51 -8.96 0.18
C PHE A 130 -11.78 -8.94 -1.17
N LEU A 131 -12.52 -8.74 -2.27
CA LEU A 131 -11.94 -8.38 -3.55
C LEU A 131 -11.85 -6.86 -3.68
N LEU A 132 -10.71 -6.37 -4.16
CA LEU A 132 -10.49 -5.00 -4.56
C LEU A 132 -10.49 -4.93 -6.09
N VAL A 133 -11.27 -4.00 -6.65
CA VAL A 133 -11.55 -3.90 -8.09
C VAL A 133 -11.47 -2.45 -8.59
N PRO A 134 -11.21 -2.22 -9.90
CA PRO A 134 -10.96 -0.88 -10.45
C PRO A 134 -12.19 0.02 -10.62
N TYR A 135 -13.41 -0.54 -10.62
CA TYR A 135 -14.62 0.24 -10.91
C TYR A 135 -15.80 -0.16 -10.04
N PHE A 136 -16.71 0.79 -9.85
CA PHE A 136 -17.96 0.61 -9.12
C PHE A 136 -18.85 -0.43 -9.80
N GLY A 137 -19.47 -1.31 -9.01
CA GLY A 137 -20.39 -2.32 -9.53
C GLY A 137 -19.70 -3.49 -10.25
N ALA A 138 -18.40 -3.70 -10.06
CA ALA A 138 -17.78 -4.93 -10.52
C ALA A 138 -18.36 -6.16 -9.80
N CYS A 139 -18.37 -7.31 -10.46
CA CYS A 139 -18.83 -8.59 -9.93
C CYS A 139 -20.33 -8.70 -9.59
N ILE A 140 -21.14 -7.64 -9.80
CA ILE A 140 -22.63 -7.73 -9.79
C ILE A 140 -23.21 -7.90 -11.21
N HIS A 141 -22.40 -7.62 -12.23
CA HIS A 141 -22.72 -7.89 -13.63
C HIS A 141 -21.60 -8.74 -14.22
N VAL A 142 -21.94 -9.50 -15.27
CA VAL A 142 -21.01 -10.38 -15.97
C VAL A 142 -20.51 -9.74 -17.27
N PRO A 143 -19.27 -10.01 -17.71
CA PRO A 143 -18.24 -10.78 -16.99
C PRO A 143 -17.58 -9.96 -15.87
N PRO A 144 -17.01 -10.62 -14.82
CA PRO A 144 -16.20 -9.93 -13.82
C PRO A 144 -14.93 -9.30 -14.44
N PRO A 145 -14.23 -8.40 -13.73
CA PRO A 145 -12.97 -7.86 -14.22
C PRO A 145 -11.93 -8.97 -14.48
N PRO A 146 -11.00 -8.76 -15.43
CA PRO A 146 -9.90 -9.69 -15.68
C PRO A 146 -9.08 -10.01 -14.43
N ALA A 147 -8.49 -11.20 -14.35
CA ALA A 147 -7.74 -11.62 -13.17
C ALA A 147 -6.55 -10.70 -12.85
N ASN A 148 -5.92 -10.08 -13.86
CA ASN A 148 -4.85 -9.09 -13.65
C ASN A 148 -5.35 -7.69 -13.26
N GLN A 149 -6.67 -7.53 -13.11
CA GLN A 149 -7.38 -6.33 -12.65
C GLN A 149 -8.33 -6.65 -11.48
N THR A 150 -8.12 -7.79 -10.81
CA THR A 150 -8.84 -8.18 -9.59
C THR A 150 -7.79 -8.57 -8.54
N VAL A 151 -7.91 -8.00 -7.34
CA VAL A 151 -6.97 -8.26 -6.23
C VAL A 151 -7.75 -8.85 -5.07
N HIS A 152 -7.29 -9.99 -4.56
CA HIS A 152 -7.78 -10.54 -3.32
C HIS A 152 -7.04 -9.91 -2.14
N VAL A 153 -7.76 -9.31 -1.19
CA VAL A 153 -7.17 -8.62 -0.04
C VAL A 153 -7.49 -9.38 1.23
N VAL A 154 -6.45 -9.73 1.98
CA VAL A 154 -6.54 -10.33 3.32
C VAL A 154 -5.93 -9.34 4.31
N THR A 155 -6.71 -8.92 5.30
CA THR A 155 -6.25 -7.97 6.31
C THR A 155 -5.36 -8.65 7.36
N SER A 156 -4.29 -7.96 7.80
CA SER A 156 -3.43 -8.45 8.88
C SER A 156 -3.99 -8.11 10.27
N ASP A 157 -4.92 -7.16 10.37
CA ASP A 157 -5.61 -6.85 11.61
C ASP A 157 -6.68 -7.93 11.86
N PRO A 158 -6.62 -8.69 12.97
CA PRO A 158 -7.62 -9.71 13.28
C PRO A 158 -9.04 -9.15 13.47
N LYS A 159 -9.20 -7.82 13.62
CA LYS A 159 -10.51 -7.15 13.64
C LYS A 159 -11.06 -6.84 12.25
N GLY A 160 -10.33 -7.16 11.19
CA GLY A 160 -10.69 -6.84 9.82
C GLY A 160 -10.61 -5.35 9.49
N ALA A 161 -10.92 -5.01 8.25
CA ALA A 161 -11.14 -3.63 7.84
C ALA A 161 -12.58 -3.23 8.13
N ARG A 162 -12.77 -2.01 8.62
CA ARG A 162 -14.11 -1.42 8.73
C ARG A 162 -14.58 -1.02 7.33
N ILE A 163 -15.30 -1.94 6.70
CA ILE A 163 -15.97 -1.72 5.42
C ILE A 163 -17.45 -1.53 5.76
N SER A 164 -17.95 -0.32 5.54
CA SER A 164 -19.29 0.08 5.98
C SER A 164 -20.35 -0.06 4.88
N LYS A 165 -19.91 -0.10 3.61
CA LYS A 165 -20.78 -0.15 2.43
C LYS A 165 -20.19 -1.08 1.36
N LEU A 166 -21.07 -1.75 0.62
CA LEU A 166 -20.70 -2.39 -0.64
C LEU A 166 -20.17 -1.33 -1.61
N PHE A 167 -19.09 -1.65 -2.34
CA PHE A 167 -18.41 -0.72 -3.25
C PHE A 167 -17.91 0.57 -2.58
N GLU A 168 -17.59 0.51 -1.29
CA GLU A 168 -16.80 1.56 -0.66
C GLU A 168 -15.42 1.62 -1.35
N ILE A 169 -14.96 2.83 -1.67
CA ILE A 169 -13.64 3.03 -2.26
C ILE A 169 -12.61 3.23 -1.14
N VAL A 170 -11.52 2.47 -1.21
CA VAL A 170 -10.48 2.44 -0.18
C VAL A 170 -9.10 2.51 -0.81
N TRP A 171 -8.14 2.99 -0.01
CA TRP A 171 -6.73 2.72 -0.21
C TRP A 171 -6.35 1.44 0.54
N VAL A 172 -5.73 0.48 -0.16
CA VAL A 172 -5.14 -0.71 0.44
C VAL A 172 -3.63 -0.59 0.38
N GLU A 173 -2.97 -0.64 1.53
CA GLU A 173 -1.51 -0.75 1.65
C GLU A 173 -1.13 -2.13 2.19
N GLY A 174 -0.16 -2.77 1.55
CA GLY A 174 0.30 -4.09 1.96
C GLY A 174 1.31 -4.73 1.01
N VAL A 175 1.70 -5.96 1.31
CA VAL A 175 2.59 -6.73 0.44
C VAL A 175 1.75 -7.43 -0.62
N ILE A 176 1.97 -7.09 -1.88
CA ILE A 176 1.33 -7.75 -3.02
C ILE A 176 2.10 -9.01 -3.41
N LYS A 177 1.37 -10.08 -3.75
CA LYS A 177 1.89 -11.32 -4.30
C LYS A 177 1.20 -11.64 -5.60
N THR A 178 1.93 -12.28 -6.51
CA THR A 178 1.39 -12.79 -7.78
C THR A 178 0.90 -14.22 -7.57
N GLU A 179 -0.14 -14.36 -6.77
CA GLU A 179 -0.77 -15.63 -6.41
C GLU A 179 -2.20 -15.65 -6.96
N LYS A 180 -2.64 -16.79 -7.46
CA LYS A 180 -4.02 -16.95 -7.92
C LYS A 180 -4.95 -17.14 -6.74
N PHE A 181 -6.11 -16.51 -6.82
CA PHE A 181 -7.24 -16.74 -5.94
C PHE A 181 -8.50 -16.87 -6.77
N SER A 182 -9.40 -17.76 -6.36
CA SER A 182 -10.69 -17.98 -7.02
C SER A 182 -11.79 -17.97 -5.98
N SER A 183 -12.88 -17.27 -6.28
CA SER A 183 -14.11 -17.27 -5.49
C SER A 183 -15.32 -17.43 -6.41
N GLU A 184 -16.53 -17.53 -5.84
CA GLU A 184 -17.77 -17.56 -6.62
C GLU A 184 -18.01 -16.24 -7.40
N LEU A 185 -17.37 -15.14 -7.00
CA LEU A 185 -17.57 -13.83 -7.60
C LEU A 185 -16.59 -13.52 -8.75
N ALA A 186 -15.32 -13.91 -8.61
CA ALA A 186 -14.28 -13.65 -9.61
C ALA A 186 -12.99 -14.45 -9.31
N ASP A 187 -12.17 -14.57 -10.36
CA ASP A 187 -10.75 -14.94 -10.27
C ASP A 187 -9.88 -13.68 -10.08
N ALA A 188 -8.88 -13.79 -9.22
CA ALA A 188 -7.87 -12.77 -8.95
C ALA A 188 -6.47 -13.32 -9.24
N GLY A 189 -5.64 -12.49 -9.86
CA GLY A 189 -4.25 -12.79 -10.18
C GLY A 189 -3.24 -12.26 -9.16
N TYR A 190 -3.73 -11.49 -8.18
CA TYR A 190 -2.93 -10.88 -7.12
C TYR A 190 -3.60 -11.08 -5.76
N VAL A 191 -2.76 -11.23 -4.74
CA VAL A 191 -3.17 -11.23 -3.33
C VAL A 191 -2.42 -10.11 -2.61
N ILE A 192 -3.10 -9.28 -1.83
CA ILE A 192 -2.47 -8.32 -0.92
C ILE A 192 -2.72 -8.76 0.52
N THR A 193 -1.64 -8.97 1.27
CA THR A 193 -1.70 -9.01 2.73
C THR A 193 -1.66 -7.56 3.23
N ALA A 194 -2.82 -7.01 3.56
CA ALA A 194 -2.99 -5.60 3.89
C ALA A 194 -2.49 -5.31 5.31
N SER A 195 -1.57 -4.35 5.42
CA SER A 195 -1.17 -3.74 6.69
C SER A 195 -2.07 -2.54 7.03
N LYS A 196 -2.68 -1.92 6.02
CA LYS A 196 -3.54 -0.75 6.18
C LYS A 196 -4.66 -0.77 5.15
N VAL A 197 -5.88 -0.44 5.60
CA VAL A 197 -7.02 -0.14 4.74
C VAL A 197 -7.62 1.16 5.23
N GLU A 198 -7.70 2.16 4.35
CA GLU A 198 -8.18 3.50 4.68
C GLU A 198 -9.25 3.94 3.69
N PRO A 199 -10.21 4.78 4.11
CA PRO A 199 -11.08 5.47 3.19
C PRO A 199 -10.26 6.16 2.09
N TYR A 200 -10.77 6.11 0.87
CA TYR A 200 -10.18 6.87 -0.20
C TYR A 200 -10.48 8.36 0.01
N GLU A 201 -9.43 9.13 0.28
CA GLU A 201 -9.41 10.59 0.21
C GLU A 201 -8.59 10.95 -1.02
N ASP A 202 -9.11 11.85 -1.86
CA ASP A 202 -8.33 12.41 -2.96
C ASP A 202 -7.07 13.06 -2.38
N LEU A 203 -5.92 12.80 -3.01
CA LEU A 203 -4.71 13.57 -2.68
C LEU A 203 -5.06 15.05 -2.89
N PRO A 204 -4.72 15.96 -1.95
CA PRO A 204 -4.99 17.37 -2.14
C PRO A 204 -4.38 17.78 -3.47
N GLU A 205 -5.20 18.35 -4.35
CA GLU A 205 -4.79 18.87 -5.63
C GLU A 205 -3.59 19.78 -5.36
N VAL A 206 -2.42 19.45 -5.92
CA VAL A 206 -1.26 20.32 -5.84
C VAL A 206 -1.61 21.52 -6.72
N GLU A 207 -2.23 22.52 -6.11
CA GLU A 207 -2.48 23.82 -6.72
C GLU A 207 -1.18 24.26 -7.39
N PRO A 208 -1.16 24.45 -8.71
CA PRO A 208 0.03 24.93 -9.38
C PRO A 208 0.41 26.26 -8.73
N SER A 209 1.64 26.33 -8.18
CA SER A 209 2.16 27.55 -7.60
C SER A 209 1.97 28.68 -8.60
N ALA A 210 1.12 29.66 -8.24
CA ALA A 210 0.80 30.78 -9.09
C ALA A 210 2.09 31.46 -9.60
N PRO A 211 2.14 31.86 -10.87
CA PRO A 211 3.32 32.44 -11.50
C PRO A 211 3.77 33.76 -10.86
#